data_AF-A0A6N8EAW8-F1
#
_entry.id   AF-A0A6N8EAW8-F1
#
_cell.length_a   1.000
_cell.length_b   1.000
_cell.length_c   1.000
_cell.angle_alpha   90.00
_cell.angle_beta   90.00
_cell.angle_gamma   90.00
#
_symmetry.space_group_name_H-M   'P 1'
#
loop_
_entity.id
_entity.type
_entity.pdbx_description
1 polymer ?
#
loop_
_entity_poly.entity_id
_entity_poly.type
_entity_poly.pdbx_seq_one_letter_code
_entity_poly.pdbx_strand_id
1 'polypeptide(L)'
;MRPISGSFRLLSLLSVPVAALSVGCSNPGEDVRLTLCRDMVRVTLGSEPNWRDQSIEPRRQSEAEARLSWTGTDGKTGQASCYYPYNAVENDMFTAADPLAAYSTSPTRFVLDGRSISNPELARVIGQAMRQQGREFLDRARATLEGR
;
A
#
# COMPACT_ATOMS: atom_id res chain seq x y z
N MET A 1 -31.39 -57.30 -20.76
CA MET A 1 -30.09 -57.92 -20.41
C MET A 1 -28.99 -56.88 -20.61
N ARG A 2 -28.26 -56.52 -19.55
CA ARG A 2 -26.93 -55.85 -19.62
C ARG A 2 -25.85 -56.94 -19.72
N PRO A 3 -24.67 -56.73 -20.35
CA PRO A 3 -23.51 -56.15 -19.63
C PRO A 3 -22.60 -55.22 -20.50
N ILE A 4 -22.03 -54.12 -19.96
CA ILE A 4 -20.72 -53.89 -19.27
C ILE A 4 -19.60 -53.41 -20.23
N SER A 5 -18.83 -52.41 -19.73
CA SER A 5 -17.50 -51.93 -20.15
C SER A 5 -17.42 -51.12 -21.45
N GLY A 6 -16.75 -49.98 -21.51
CA GLY A 6 -15.88 -49.29 -20.57
C GLY A 6 -15.07 -48.25 -21.34
N SER A 7 -14.66 -47.16 -20.69
CA SER A 7 -13.37 -46.49 -20.88
C SER A 7 -13.40 -45.14 -20.18
N PHE A 8 -12.81 -45.13 -18.99
CA PHE A 8 -12.20 -43.95 -18.40
C PHE A 8 -11.27 -43.30 -19.43
N ARG A 9 -11.52 -42.04 -19.79
CA ARG A 9 -10.43 -41.14 -20.16
C ARG A 9 -10.54 -39.88 -19.31
N LEU A 10 -9.74 -39.89 -18.24
CA LEU A 10 -9.27 -38.68 -17.57
C LEU A 10 -8.66 -37.77 -18.65
N LEU A 11 -9.29 -36.63 -18.89
CA LEU A 11 -8.62 -35.48 -19.50
C LEU A 11 -8.34 -34.49 -18.37
N SER A 12 -7.23 -34.77 -17.67
CA SER A 12 -6.51 -33.79 -16.88
C SER A 12 -6.03 -32.68 -17.81
N LEU A 13 -6.79 -31.60 -17.92
CA LEU A 13 -6.29 -30.35 -18.46
C LEU A 13 -5.62 -29.59 -17.31
N LEU A 14 -4.30 -29.49 -17.43
CA LEU A 14 -3.42 -28.71 -16.57
C LEU A 14 -4.02 -27.33 -16.30
N SER A 15 -4.43 -27.09 -15.05
CA SER A 15 -4.57 -25.74 -14.53
C SER A 15 -3.17 -25.16 -14.39
N VAL A 16 -2.74 -24.36 -15.35
CA VAL A 16 -1.58 -23.47 -15.18
C VAL A 16 -1.99 -22.42 -14.15
N PRO A 17 -1.42 -22.41 -12.93
CA PRO A 17 -1.59 -21.24 -12.08
C PRO A 17 -0.79 -20.13 -12.77
N VAL A 18 -1.49 -19.21 -13.41
CA VAL A 18 -0.91 -17.90 -13.72
C VAL A 18 -0.61 -17.29 -12.35
N ALA A 19 0.65 -17.42 -11.91
CA ALA A 19 1.15 -16.67 -10.78
C ALA A 19 1.00 -15.20 -11.16
N ALA A 20 -0.04 -14.56 -10.64
CA ALA A 20 -0.18 -13.13 -10.69
C ALA A 20 1.04 -12.57 -9.97
N LEU A 21 2.04 -12.15 -10.73
CA LEU A 21 3.09 -11.26 -10.27
C LEU A 21 2.37 -9.93 -9.98
N SER A 22 1.78 -9.81 -8.79
CA SER A 22 1.38 -8.53 -8.23
C SER A 22 2.65 -7.78 -7.86
N VAL A 23 3.34 -7.30 -8.90
CA VAL A 23 4.29 -6.20 -8.80
C VAL A 23 3.53 -5.10 -8.08
N GLY A 24 4.04 -4.66 -6.93
CA GLY A 24 3.51 -3.55 -6.13
C GLY A 24 3.66 -2.22 -6.86
N CYS A 25 3.06 -2.12 -8.05
CA CYS A 25 2.90 -0.88 -8.78
C CYS A 25 2.04 0.02 -7.90
N SER A 26 2.66 1.05 -7.33
CA SER A 26 1.92 2.25 -6.93
C SER A 26 1.05 2.64 -8.13
N ASN A 27 -0.26 2.48 -7.98
CA ASN A 27 -1.17 2.76 -9.08
C ASN A 27 -1.15 4.28 -9.33
N PRO A 28 -0.98 4.73 -10.58
CA PRO A 28 -1.17 6.15 -10.90
C PRO A 28 -2.63 6.50 -10.62
N GLY A 29 -2.88 7.14 -9.47
CA GLY A 29 -4.22 7.38 -8.92
C GLY A 29 -4.40 6.91 -7.47
N GLU A 30 -3.42 6.23 -6.89
CA GLU A 30 -3.39 5.97 -5.44
C GLU A 30 -3.25 7.29 -4.66
N ASP A 31 -3.99 7.40 -3.55
CA ASP A 31 -3.87 8.55 -2.64
C ASP A 31 -2.44 8.62 -2.07
N VAL A 32 -1.86 9.82 -2.10
CA VAL A 32 -0.49 10.08 -1.63
C VAL A 32 -0.23 9.63 -0.20
N ARG A 33 -1.26 9.59 0.65
CA ARG A 33 -1.19 9.11 2.05
C ARG A 33 -1.04 7.59 2.11
N LEU A 34 -1.66 6.85 1.20
CA LEU A 34 -1.45 5.41 1.10
C LEU A 34 -0.04 5.11 0.60
N THR A 35 0.42 5.83 -0.42
CA THR A 35 1.78 5.68 -0.94
C THR A 35 2.83 5.99 0.13
N LEU A 36 2.71 7.13 0.85
CA LEU A 36 3.64 7.46 1.92
C LEU A 36 3.61 6.42 3.05
N CYS A 37 2.42 5.96 3.47
CA CYS A 37 2.31 4.94 4.51
C CYS A 37 3.01 3.63 4.10
N ARG A 38 2.86 3.23 2.83
CA ARG A 38 3.51 2.06 2.25
C ARG A 38 5.03 2.18 2.28
N ASP A 39 5.55 3.34 1.90
CA ASP A 39 6.99 3.59 1.89
C ASP A 39 7.57 3.64 3.31
N MET A 40 6.83 4.17 4.28
CA MET A 40 7.23 4.10 5.69
C MET A 40 7.31 2.67 6.20
N VAL A 41 6.39 1.79 5.80
CA VAL A 41 6.45 0.35 6.12
C VAL A 41 7.67 -0.29 5.45
N ARG A 42 7.90 -0.07 4.14
CA ARG A 42 9.07 -0.60 3.41
C ARG A 42 10.38 -0.19 4.07
N VAL A 43 10.52 1.08 4.44
CA VAL A 43 11.68 1.61 5.16
C VAL A 43 11.87 0.91 6.50
N THR A 44 10.77 0.66 7.22
CA THR A 44 10.84 0.05 8.55
C THR A 44 11.16 -1.45 8.49
N LEU A 45 10.62 -2.16 7.48
CA LEU A 45 10.88 -3.58 7.27
C LEU A 45 12.24 -3.84 6.59
N GLY A 46 12.75 -2.88 5.81
CA GLY A 46 13.96 -3.03 5.00
C GLY A 46 13.79 -3.95 3.78
N SER A 47 12.56 -4.31 3.43
CA SER A 47 12.23 -5.19 2.30
C SER A 47 10.87 -4.84 1.71
N GLU A 48 10.59 -5.34 0.50
CA GLU A 48 9.27 -5.22 -0.14
C GLU A 48 8.36 -6.38 0.32
N PRO A 49 7.29 -6.10 1.09
CA PRO A 49 6.35 -7.15 1.49
C PRO A 49 5.29 -7.39 0.40
N ASN A 50 4.58 -8.52 0.51
CA ASN A 50 3.45 -8.82 -0.37
C ASN A 50 2.18 -8.15 0.18
N TRP A 51 1.78 -7.02 -0.39
CA TRP A 51 0.58 -6.29 0.00
C TRP A 51 -0.69 -7.11 -0.21
N ARG A 52 -1.58 -7.10 0.80
CA ARG A 52 -2.85 -7.85 0.79
C ARG A 52 -4.07 -6.94 0.74
N ASP A 53 -4.08 -5.91 1.57
CA ASP A 53 -5.22 -4.99 1.67
C ASP A 53 -4.75 -3.57 2.01
N GLN A 54 -5.52 -2.59 1.57
CA GLN A 54 -5.31 -1.17 1.82
C GLN A 54 -6.64 -0.42 1.93
N SER A 55 -6.72 0.51 2.87
CA SER A 55 -7.86 1.42 2.98
C SER A 55 -7.43 2.76 3.54
N ILE A 56 -8.18 3.80 3.23
CA ILE A 56 -8.06 5.10 3.89
C ILE A 56 -9.45 5.55 4.32
N GLU A 57 -9.60 5.82 5.61
CA GLU A 57 -10.89 6.19 6.18
C GLU A 57 -10.80 7.59 6.81
N PRO A 58 -11.49 8.61 6.26
CA PRO A 58 -11.56 9.92 6.88
C PRO A 58 -12.44 9.86 8.14
N ARG A 59 -11.91 10.27 9.30
CA ARG A 59 -12.71 10.40 10.53
C ARG A 59 -12.98 11.87 10.83
N ARG A 60 -14.26 12.26 10.76
CA ARG A 60 -14.75 13.65 10.92
C ARG A 60 -13.96 14.42 11.99
N GLN A 61 -13.31 15.51 11.56
CA GLN A 61 -12.59 16.47 12.42
C GLN A 61 -11.53 15.84 13.36
N SER A 62 -11.02 14.66 13.04
CA SER A 62 -9.98 13.98 13.81
C SER A 62 -8.79 13.61 12.91
N GLU A 63 -8.49 12.33 12.75
CA GLU A 63 -7.43 11.85 11.87
C GLU A 63 -8.02 10.95 10.78
N ALA A 64 -7.61 11.15 9.53
CA ALA A 64 -7.79 10.11 8.52
C ALA A 64 -6.82 8.97 8.81
N GLU A 65 -7.30 7.74 8.74
CA GLU A 65 -6.49 6.56 9.02
C GLU A 65 -6.27 5.76 7.74
N ALA A 66 -5.02 5.72 7.27
CA ALA A 66 -4.60 4.78 6.24
C ALA A 66 -4.18 3.46 6.90
N ARG A 67 -4.80 2.35 6.49
CA ARG A 67 -4.47 1.01 6.96
C ARG A 67 -3.92 0.16 5.83
N LEU A 68 -2.87 -0.58 6.12
CA LEU A 68 -2.22 -1.51 5.20
C LEU A 68 -2.08 -2.87 5.86
N SER A 69 -2.24 -3.95 5.10
CA SER A 69 -1.88 -5.30 5.53
C SER A 69 -1.05 -6.00 4.46
N TRP A 70 -0.16 -6.89 4.90
CA TRP A 70 0.73 -7.64 4.02
C TRP A 70 1.06 -9.02 4.56
N THR A 71 1.76 -9.79 3.74
CA THR A 71 2.51 -10.99 4.12
C THR A 71 3.99 -10.73 3.87
N GLY A 72 4.80 -10.83 4.91
CA GLY A 72 6.26 -10.72 4.86
C GLY A 72 6.88 -11.88 4.10
N THR A 73 8.15 -11.73 3.74
CA THR A 73 8.92 -12.77 3.05
C THR A 73 9.13 -14.02 3.90
N ASP A 74 9.01 -13.89 5.23
CA ASP A 74 9.03 -14.99 6.20
C ASP A 74 7.67 -15.69 6.35
N GLY A 75 6.68 -15.31 5.53
CA GLY A 75 5.32 -15.86 5.57
C GLY A 75 4.44 -15.28 6.69
N LYS A 76 4.96 -14.39 7.54
CA LYS A 76 4.16 -13.78 8.61
C LYS A 76 3.31 -12.65 8.06
N THR A 77 2.14 -12.48 8.66
CA THR A 77 1.24 -11.38 8.34
C THR A 77 1.59 -10.15 9.16
N GLY A 78 1.59 -8.98 8.53
CA GLY A 78 1.77 -7.70 9.23
C GLY A 78 0.69 -6.69 8.89
N GLN A 79 0.56 -5.66 9.74
CA GLN A 79 -0.37 -4.56 9.57
C GLN A 79 0.27 -3.23 10.00
N ALA A 80 -0.12 -2.15 9.32
CA ALA A 80 0.23 -0.79 9.73
C ALA A 80 -0.96 0.16 9.64
N SER A 81 -0.95 1.16 10.51
CA SER A 81 -1.84 2.32 10.47
C SER A 81 -1.04 3.62 10.49
N CYS A 82 -1.30 4.50 9.52
CA CYS A 82 -0.78 5.86 9.47
C CYS A 82 -1.93 6.85 9.68
N TYR A 83 -1.75 7.81 10.58
CA TYR A 83 -2.79 8.77 10.97
C TYR A 83 -2.44 10.17 10.51
N TYR A 84 -3.35 10.75 9.74
CA TYR A 84 -3.21 12.03 9.07
C TYR A 84 -4.15 13.05 9.71
N PRO A 85 -3.63 14.11 10.36
CA PRO A 85 -4.47 15.06 11.07
C PRO A 85 -5.36 15.83 10.11
N TYR A 86 -6.59 16.12 10.54
CA TYR A 86 -7.45 17.08 9.89
C TYR A 86 -6.78 18.46 9.89
N ASN A 87 -6.70 19.11 8.73
CA ASN A 87 -5.99 20.39 8.56
C ASN A 87 -6.72 21.39 7.64
N ALA A 88 -8.00 21.14 7.29
CA ALA A 88 -8.78 22.12 6.57
C ALA A 88 -8.99 23.39 7.41
N VAL A 89 -8.68 24.53 6.80
CA VAL A 89 -8.90 25.86 7.39
C VAL A 89 -10.37 26.29 7.21
N GLU A 90 -11.01 25.86 6.11
CA GLU A 90 -12.41 26.13 5.78
C GLU A 90 -13.09 24.84 5.26
N ASN A 91 -14.36 24.60 5.63
CA ASN A 91 -15.19 23.56 5.01
C ASN A 91 -15.79 24.15 3.72
N ASP A 92 -15.02 24.13 2.64
CA ASP A 92 -15.40 24.65 1.33
C ASP A 92 -15.98 23.55 0.42
N MET A 93 -16.36 23.93 -0.81
CA MET A 93 -16.87 22.98 -1.82
C MET A 93 -15.86 21.88 -2.19
N PHE A 94 -14.56 22.07 -1.98
CA PHE A 94 -13.56 21.05 -2.29
C PHE A 94 -13.65 19.87 -1.32
N THR A 95 -13.85 20.14 -0.02
CA THR A 95 -14.05 19.07 0.97
C THR A 95 -15.36 18.29 0.79
N ALA A 96 -16.36 18.88 0.13
CA ALA A 96 -17.60 18.20 -0.24
C ALA A 96 -17.41 17.22 -1.41
N ALA A 97 -16.50 17.52 -2.34
CA ALA A 97 -16.19 16.65 -3.48
C ALA A 97 -15.14 15.57 -3.13
N ASP A 98 -14.13 15.94 -2.33
CA ASP A 98 -13.10 15.04 -1.84
C ASP A 98 -12.91 15.23 -0.32
N PRO A 99 -13.48 14.33 0.50
CA PRO A 99 -13.32 14.40 1.95
C PRO A 99 -11.86 14.30 2.42
N LEU A 100 -10.96 13.67 1.65
CA LEU A 100 -9.55 13.51 2.03
C LEU A 100 -8.74 14.79 1.84
N ALA A 101 -9.22 15.74 1.03
CA ALA A 101 -8.60 17.06 0.87
C ALA A 101 -8.50 17.83 2.19
N ALA A 102 -9.34 17.49 3.18
CA ALA A 102 -9.37 18.14 4.49
C ALA A 102 -8.29 17.65 5.47
N TYR A 103 -7.45 16.67 5.08
CA TYR A 103 -6.44 16.06 5.95
C TYR A 103 -5.02 16.31 5.44
N SER A 104 -4.04 16.32 6.33
CA SER A 104 -2.61 16.42 5.98
C SER A 104 -2.17 15.25 5.10
N THR A 105 -1.14 15.47 4.27
CA THR A 105 -0.47 14.40 3.51
C THR A 105 0.73 13.80 4.25
N SER A 106 1.14 14.40 5.38
CA SER A 106 2.14 13.85 6.30
C SER A 106 1.47 13.36 7.59
N PRO A 107 1.78 12.14 8.07
CA PRO A 107 1.16 11.60 9.28
C PRO A 107 1.81 12.15 10.56
N THR A 108 1.03 12.18 11.63
CA THR A 108 1.48 12.53 13.00
C THR A 108 1.69 11.31 13.88
N ARG A 109 1.16 10.16 13.46
CA ARG A 109 1.27 8.89 14.19
C ARG A 109 1.36 7.73 13.23
N PHE A 110 2.19 6.76 13.59
CA PHE A 110 2.42 5.54 12.83
C PHE A 110 2.46 4.35 13.79
N VAL A 111 1.63 3.35 13.52
CA VAL A 111 1.52 2.12 14.31
C VAL A 111 1.87 0.95 13.40
N LEU A 112 2.84 0.15 13.80
CA LEU A 112 3.31 -1.03 13.07
C LEU A 112 3.14 -2.27 13.96
N ASP A 113 2.33 -3.22 13.52
CA ASP A 113 2.00 -4.45 14.25
C ASP A 113 1.58 -4.17 15.71
N GLY A 114 0.75 -3.14 15.90
CA GLY A 114 0.26 -2.69 17.22
C GLY A 114 1.25 -1.84 18.03
N ARG A 115 2.51 -1.71 17.58
CA ARG A 115 3.51 -0.85 18.23
C ARG A 115 3.48 0.57 17.65
N SER A 116 3.22 1.56 18.49
CA SER A 116 3.39 2.96 18.08
C SER A 116 4.86 3.29 17.91
N ILE A 117 5.20 3.91 16.78
CA ILE A 117 6.51 4.46 16.51
C ILE A 117 6.63 5.81 17.23
N SER A 118 7.78 6.08 17.87
CA SER A 118 8.02 7.33 18.61
C SER A 118 8.17 8.52 17.66
N ASN A 119 7.91 9.75 18.13
CA ASN A 119 7.99 10.94 17.26
C ASN A 119 9.36 11.16 16.58
N PRO A 120 10.51 11.02 17.28
CA PRO A 120 11.81 11.15 16.61
C PRO A 120 12.05 10.07 15.56
N GLU A 121 11.62 8.84 15.85
CA GLU A 121 11.71 7.71 14.92
C GLU A 121 10.77 7.92 13.72
N LEU A 122 9.57 8.43 13.94
CA LEU A 122 8.60 8.76 12.91
C LEU A 122 9.17 9.79 11.92
N ALA A 123 9.73 10.90 12.42
CA ALA A 123 10.35 11.92 11.57
C ALA A 123 11.49 11.33 10.71
N ARG A 124 12.30 10.44 11.29
CA ARG A 124 13.35 9.72 10.56
C ARG A 124 12.78 8.83 9.46
N VAL A 125 11.73 8.07 9.75
CA VAL A 125 11.07 7.15 8.81
C VAL A 125 10.41 7.92 7.67
N ILE A 126 9.68 9.00 7.95
CA ILE A 126 9.11 9.90 6.94
C ILE A 126 10.22 10.45 6.03
N GLY A 127 11.29 10.98 6.62
CA GLY A 127 12.41 11.53 5.85
C GLY A 127 13.11 10.49 4.97
N GLN A 128 13.20 9.24 5.42
CA GLN A 128 13.73 8.14 4.60
C GLN A 128 12.78 7.77 3.45
N ALA A 129 11.48 7.67 3.71
CA ALA A 129 10.46 7.39 2.70
C ALA A 129 10.46 8.47 1.60
N MET A 130 10.43 9.75 1.96
CA MET A 130 10.46 10.85 0.99
C MET A 130 11.73 10.86 0.12
N ARG A 131 12.90 10.55 0.69
CA ARG A 131 14.14 10.42 -0.09
C ARG A 131 14.11 9.23 -1.05
N GLN A 132 13.48 8.14 -0.66
CA GLN A 132 13.30 6.99 -1.55
C GLN A 132 12.40 7.34 -2.72
N GLN A 133 11.25 7.96 -2.48
CA GLN A 133 10.34 8.44 -3.54
C GLN A 133 11.05 9.36 -4.52
N GLY A 134 11.88 10.29 -4.02
CA GLY A 134 12.67 11.19 -4.87
C GLY A 134 13.66 10.47 -5.77
N ARG A 135 14.35 9.43 -5.26
CA ARG A 135 15.27 8.62 -6.07
C ARG A 135 14.54 7.82 -7.14
N GLU A 136 13.46 7.14 -6.77
CA GLU A 136 12.66 6.37 -7.71
C GLU A 136 12.07 7.24 -8.84
N PHE A 137 11.69 8.48 -8.53
CA PHE A 137 11.26 9.44 -9.54
C PHE A 137 12.38 9.75 -10.55
N LEU A 138 13.59 10.05 -10.07
CA LEU A 138 14.74 10.32 -10.92
C LEU A 138 15.11 9.11 -11.78
N ASP A 139 15.07 7.90 -11.20
CA ASP A 139 15.37 6.66 -11.91
C ASP A 139 14.37 6.42 -13.06
N ARG A 140 13.07 6.65 -12.81
CA ARG A 140 12.03 6.56 -13.87
C ARG A 140 12.22 7.60 -14.97
N ALA A 141 12.55 8.84 -14.61
CA ALA A 141 12.82 9.90 -15.58
C ALA A 141 14.02 9.53 -16.47
N ARG A 142 15.10 9.02 -15.87
CA ARG A 142 16.30 8.57 -16.59
C ARG A 142 15.97 7.41 -17.54
N ALA A 143 15.27 6.38 -17.09
CA ALA A 143 14.89 5.25 -17.93
C ALA A 143 14.02 5.68 -19.13
N THR A 144 13.17 6.69 -18.96
CA THR A 144 12.35 7.26 -20.05
C THR A 144 13.20 8.01 -21.08
N LEU A 145 14.28 8.67 -20.64
CA LEU A 145 15.19 9.40 -21.51
C LEU A 145 16.16 8.46 -22.24
N GLU A 146 16.61 7.37 -21.60
CA GLU A 146 17.51 6.37 -22.19
C GLU A 146 16.79 5.33 -23.06
N GLY A 147 15.48 5.15 -22.88
CA GLY A 147 14.63 4.29 -23.71
C GLY A 147 14.07 4.96 -24.97
N ARG A 148 14.55 6.15 -25.31
CA ARG A 148 14.31 6.88 -26.57
C ARG A 148 15.58 6.91 -27.40
#